data_AF-A0A355WCC0-F1
#
_entry.id   AF-A0A355WCC0-F1
#
_cell.length_a   1.000
_cell.length_b   1.000
_cell.length_c   1.000
_cell.angle_alpha   90.00
_cell.angle_beta   90.00
_cell.angle_gamma   90.00
#
_symmetry.space_group_name_H-M   'P 1'
#
loop_
_entity.id
_entity.type
_entity.pdbx_description
1 polymer ?
#
loop_
_entity_poly.entity_id
_entity_poly.type
_entity_poly.pdbx_seq_one_letter_code
_entity_poly.pdbx_strand_id
1 'polypeptide(L)'
;TNLNYAKHKFTNHTKRVCYVSTEIGKIISNDKEFLKDLYVSSALHDIGISSNITDAHTEPDFIKLHCTKGSEFCLRLNFGENISTIIKYHHENYDGTSVFNIKGNDIPLISQIIRLADIFELLYDESVPNYLQRNSINKWILENKYTIFNSDIVDVYMDLQSHDKFWWDVENVGYIDKVLKNIRPKEELMMDMKGLKSISEVLADIIDSKSDFTYRHSSNLAEIISKIADYLNFD
;
A
#
# COMPACT_ATOMS: atom_id res chain seq x y z
N THR A 1 7.23 -2.00 -16.69
CA THR A 1 6.11 -2.97 -16.80
C THR A 1 5.18 -2.48 -17.90
N ASN A 2 4.88 -3.28 -18.93
CA ASN A 2 3.93 -2.88 -20.00
C ASN A 2 2.46 -2.98 -19.51
N LEU A 3 2.17 -2.45 -18.32
CA LEU A 3 0.84 -2.42 -17.72
C LEU A 3 0.13 -1.13 -18.18
N ASN A 4 -1.17 -1.20 -18.47
CA ASN A 4 -1.93 -0.04 -18.93
C ASN A 4 -2.69 0.59 -17.76
N TYR A 5 -2.04 1.55 -17.10
CA TYR A 5 -2.56 2.23 -15.91
C TYR A 5 -3.66 3.25 -16.19
N ALA A 6 -3.81 3.73 -17.44
CA ALA A 6 -4.69 4.84 -17.78
C ALA A 6 -6.19 4.53 -17.67
N LYS A 7 -6.56 3.24 -17.63
CA LYS A 7 -7.95 2.79 -17.51
C LYS A 7 -8.28 2.21 -16.13
N HIS A 8 -7.30 2.11 -15.24
CA HIS A 8 -7.45 1.42 -13.96
C HIS A 8 -8.25 2.24 -12.94
N LYS A 9 -9.16 1.58 -12.21
CA LYS A 9 -9.96 2.22 -11.17
C LYS A 9 -9.40 1.90 -9.79
N PHE A 10 -8.82 2.91 -9.14
CA PHE A 10 -8.14 2.75 -7.85
C PHE A 10 -9.07 2.71 -6.62
N THR A 11 -10.40 2.68 -6.79
CA THR A 11 -11.38 2.82 -5.69
C THR A 11 -11.20 1.77 -4.57
N ASN A 12 -10.81 0.54 -4.92
CA ASN A 12 -10.58 -0.54 -3.96
C ASN A 12 -9.12 -1.03 -3.96
N HIS A 13 -8.22 -0.28 -4.58
CA HIS A 13 -6.83 -0.66 -4.80
C HIS A 13 -6.14 -1.08 -3.49
N THR A 14 -6.03 -0.16 -2.53
CA THR A 14 -5.39 -0.43 -1.24
C THR A 14 -6.03 -1.59 -0.50
N LYS A 15 -7.36 -1.75 -0.60
CA LYS A 15 -8.08 -2.86 0.05
C LYS A 15 -7.70 -4.21 -0.55
N ARG A 16 -7.63 -4.30 -1.89
CA ARG A 16 -7.20 -5.52 -2.60
C ARG A 16 -5.73 -5.82 -2.35
N VAL A 17 -4.85 -4.82 -2.44
CA VAL A 17 -3.42 -4.99 -2.12
C VAL A 17 -3.26 -5.55 -0.71
N CYS A 18 -3.92 -4.93 0.27
CA CYS A 18 -3.88 -5.39 1.66
C CYS A 18 -4.39 -6.83 1.83
N TYR A 19 -5.51 -7.17 1.17
CA TYR A 19 -6.04 -8.53 1.18
C TYR A 19 -5.07 -9.55 0.58
N VAL A 20 -4.62 -9.33 -0.67
CA VAL A 20 -3.74 -10.25 -1.39
C VAL A 20 -2.41 -10.40 -0.66
N SER A 21 -1.80 -9.30 -0.22
CA SER A 21 -0.57 -9.33 0.57
C SER A 21 -0.73 -10.15 1.83
N THR A 22 -1.80 -9.92 2.60
CA THR A 22 -1.99 -10.61 3.89
C THR A 22 -2.27 -12.10 3.70
N GLU A 23 -3.03 -12.50 2.69
CA GLU A 23 -3.29 -13.92 2.41
C GLU A 23 -2.02 -14.66 1.96
N ILE A 24 -1.17 -14.03 1.14
CA ILE A 24 0.16 -14.57 0.81
C ILE A 24 1.01 -14.70 2.09
N GLY A 25 1.05 -13.65 2.90
CA GLY A 25 1.84 -13.62 4.14
C GLY A 25 1.45 -14.71 5.14
N LYS A 26 0.15 -15.02 5.27
CA LYS A 26 -0.37 -16.09 6.15
C LYS A 26 0.10 -17.48 5.75
N ILE A 27 0.35 -17.71 4.47
CA ILE A 27 0.91 -18.99 3.99
C ILE A 27 2.40 -19.05 4.29
N ILE A 28 3.11 -17.91 4.16
CA ILE A 28 4.56 -17.81 4.38
C ILE A 28 4.92 -17.88 5.88
N SER A 29 4.14 -17.25 6.76
CA SER A 29 4.46 -17.14 8.18
C SER A 29 3.23 -17.06 9.08
N ASN A 30 3.35 -17.68 10.26
CA ASN A 30 2.39 -17.57 11.37
C ASN A 30 2.80 -16.54 12.43
N ASP A 31 3.91 -15.82 12.21
CA ASP A 31 4.35 -14.77 13.11
C ASP A 31 3.39 -13.58 13.08
N LYS A 32 2.88 -13.22 14.26
CA LYS A 32 1.89 -12.15 14.41
C LYS A 32 2.49 -10.78 14.12
N GLU A 33 3.75 -10.55 14.49
CA GLU A 33 4.41 -9.27 14.25
C GLU A 33 4.64 -9.07 12.75
N PHE A 34 5.17 -10.08 12.07
CA PHE A 34 5.26 -10.10 10.60
C PHE A 34 3.93 -9.81 9.90
N LEU A 35 2.85 -10.49 10.30
CA LEU A 35 1.52 -10.29 9.69
C LEU A 35 0.95 -8.89 10.00
N LYS A 36 1.23 -8.35 11.19
CA LYS A 36 0.84 -6.98 11.55
C LYS A 36 1.56 -5.97 10.68
N ASP A 37 2.88 -6.09 10.56
CA ASP A 37 3.69 -5.20 9.74
C ASP A 37 3.29 -5.28 8.27
N LEU A 38 3.03 -6.49 7.75
CA LEU A 38 2.53 -6.69 6.40
C LEU A 38 1.17 -6.02 6.16
N TYR A 39 0.23 -6.17 7.10
CA TYR A 39 -1.08 -5.52 7.03
C TYR A 39 -0.95 -3.99 7.05
N VAL A 40 -0.17 -3.44 7.99
CA VAL A 40 0.02 -1.98 8.12
C VAL A 40 0.76 -1.42 6.90
N SER A 41 1.86 -2.03 6.48
CA SER A 41 2.62 -1.60 5.31
C SER A 41 1.80 -1.68 4.03
N SER A 42 1.03 -2.75 3.82
CA SER A 42 0.16 -2.84 2.62
C SER A 42 -0.99 -1.83 2.65
N ALA A 43 -1.50 -1.44 3.82
CA ALA A 43 -2.50 -0.38 3.94
C ALA A 43 -1.91 1.03 3.71
N LEU A 44 -0.62 1.23 3.97
CA LEU A 44 0.05 2.53 3.91
C LEU A 44 0.99 2.72 2.72
N HIS A 45 1.14 1.72 1.84
CA HIS A 45 2.16 1.75 0.78
C HIS A 45 2.11 3.03 -0.09
N ASP A 46 0.90 3.49 -0.40
CA ASP A 46 0.64 4.69 -1.20
C ASP A 46 0.49 5.99 -0.40
N ILE A 47 0.78 6.00 0.91
CA ILE A 47 0.58 7.20 1.76
C ILE A 47 1.38 8.40 1.27
N GLY A 48 2.49 8.19 0.55
CA GLY A 48 3.35 9.23 0.01
C GLY A 48 2.91 9.84 -1.32
N ILE A 49 1.82 9.37 -1.93
CA ILE A 49 1.36 9.85 -3.25
C ILE A 49 0.85 11.28 -3.15
N SER A 50 1.60 12.21 -3.74
CA SER A 50 1.20 13.62 -3.91
C SER A 50 0.83 13.98 -5.36
N SER A 51 1.20 13.16 -6.33
CA SER A 51 0.85 13.34 -7.75
C SER A 51 -0.40 12.54 -8.12
N ASN A 52 -0.73 12.47 -9.42
CA ASN A 52 -1.68 11.47 -9.89
C ASN A 52 -1.15 10.05 -9.57
N ILE A 53 -2.06 9.17 -9.17
CA ILE A 53 -1.78 7.78 -8.81
C ILE A 53 -1.20 6.98 -9.98
N THR A 54 -1.60 7.29 -11.22
CA THR A 54 -1.02 6.68 -12.42
C THR A 54 0.48 6.94 -12.50
N ASP A 55 0.89 8.21 -12.44
CA ASP A 55 2.31 8.60 -12.55
C ASP A 55 3.12 8.01 -11.41
N ALA A 56 2.54 7.96 -10.20
CA ALA A 56 3.16 7.36 -9.03
C ALA A 56 3.49 5.86 -9.20
N HIS A 57 2.86 5.16 -10.15
CA HIS A 57 3.12 3.75 -10.44
C HIS A 57 3.87 3.49 -11.76
N THR A 58 3.98 4.49 -12.64
CA THR A 58 4.60 4.34 -13.97
C THR A 58 5.92 5.08 -14.13
N GLU A 59 6.01 6.29 -13.57
CA GLU A 59 7.12 7.20 -13.84
C GLU A 59 8.19 7.09 -12.75
N PRO A 60 9.45 6.75 -13.09
CA PRO A 60 10.51 6.50 -12.11
C PRO A 60 10.69 7.62 -11.06
N ASP A 61 10.63 8.89 -11.47
CA ASP A 61 10.81 10.01 -10.55
C ASP A 61 9.64 10.14 -9.55
N PHE A 62 8.40 9.91 -10.01
CA PHE A 62 7.22 9.93 -9.15
C PHE A 62 7.14 8.70 -8.25
N ILE A 63 7.56 7.53 -8.74
CA ILE A 63 7.72 6.31 -7.93
C ILE A 63 8.68 6.59 -6.77
N LYS A 64 9.90 7.06 -7.10
CA LYS A 64 10.93 7.33 -6.10
C LYS A 64 10.48 8.38 -5.07
N LEU A 65 9.80 9.43 -5.54
CA LEU A 65 9.30 10.49 -4.69
C LEU A 65 8.26 9.99 -3.69
N HIS A 66 7.23 9.27 -4.14
CA HIS A 66 6.17 8.82 -3.21
C HIS A 66 6.70 7.74 -2.25
N CYS A 67 7.59 6.84 -2.69
CA CYS A 67 8.22 5.86 -1.81
C CYS A 67 9.02 6.56 -0.69
N THR A 68 9.78 7.60 -1.05
CA THR A 68 10.57 8.38 -0.10
C THR A 68 9.69 9.16 0.88
N LYS A 69 8.64 9.84 0.39
CA LYS A 69 7.68 10.55 1.23
C LYS A 69 6.90 9.61 2.15
N GLY A 70 6.46 8.47 1.63
CA GLY A 70 5.72 7.47 2.40
C GLY A 70 6.56 6.90 3.54
N SER A 71 7.84 6.63 3.28
CA SER A 71 8.84 6.26 4.29
C SER A 71 9.00 7.34 5.38
N GLU A 72 9.08 8.62 5.00
CA GLU A 72 9.14 9.74 5.95
C GLU A 72 7.87 9.83 6.81
N PHE A 73 6.70 9.72 6.21
CA PHE A 73 5.42 9.73 6.93
C PHE A 73 5.33 8.58 7.93
N CYS A 74 5.75 7.37 7.55
CA CYS A 74 5.75 6.22 8.47
C CYS A 74 6.63 6.45 9.71
N LEU A 75 7.78 7.12 9.55
CA LEU A 75 8.63 7.51 10.68
C LEU A 75 7.94 8.52 11.60
N ARG A 76 7.31 9.56 11.03
CA ARG A 76 6.58 10.59 11.80
C ARG A 76 5.37 10.04 12.55
N LEU A 77 4.74 9.00 12.00
CA LEU A 77 3.62 8.27 12.60
C LEU A 77 4.07 7.24 13.66
N ASN A 78 5.37 7.14 13.94
CA ASN A 78 5.95 6.17 14.89
C ASN A 78 5.63 4.70 14.56
N PHE A 79 5.46 4.35 13.28
CA PHE A 79 5.35 2.95 12.85
C PHE A 79 6.70 2.22 12.85
N GLY A 80 7.81 2.93 13.05
CA GLY A 80 9.15 2.37 13.20
C GLY A 80 9.93 2.26 11.88
N GLU A 81 11.24 2.02 12.01
CA GLU A 81 12.16 1.93 10.87
C GLU A 81 11.87 0.75 9.94
N ASN A 82 11.31 -0.34 10.49
CA ASN A 82 10.95 -1.51 9.70
C ASN A 82 9.88 -1.18 8.66
N ILE A 83 8.72 -0.67 9.11
CA ILE A 83 7.62 -0.27 8.22
C ILE A 83 8.06 0.83 7.25
N SER A 84 8.85 1.81 7.73
CA SER A 84 9.40 2.86 6.87
C SER A 84 10.26 2.30 5.73
N THR A 85 11.14 1.35 6.04
CA THR A 85 11.99 0.67 5.05
C THR A 85 11.15 -0.14 4.06
N ILE A 86 10.11 -0.82 4.55
CA ILE A 86 9.19 -1.58 3.71
C ILE A 86 8.48 -0.67 2.70
N ILE A 87 7.94 0.48 3.16
CA ILE A 87 7.29 1.46 2.28
C ILE A 87 8.30 2.07 1.31
N LYS A 88 9.55 2.29 1.71
CA LYS A 88 10.55 2.83 0.78
C LYS A 88 10.82 1.91 -0.42
N TYR A 89 10.75 0.60 -0.22
CA TYR A 89 11.19 -0.39 -1.22
C TYR A 89 10.06 -1.21 -1.85
N HIS A 90 8.80 -0.86 -1.61
CA HIS A 90 7.66 -1.66 -2.12
C HIS A 90 7.50 -1.66 -3.65
N HIS A 91 8.16 -0.74 -4.36
CA HIS A 91 8.24 -0.71 -5.84
C HIS A 91 9.49 -1.40 -6.42
N GLU A 92 10.38 -1.95 -5.60
CA GLU A 92 11.57 -2.62 -6.11
C GLU A 92 11.22 -3.91 -6.85
N ASN A 93 11.91 -4.14 -7.97
CA ASN A 93 11.82 -5.40 -8.71
C ASN A 93 12.88 -6.36 -8.17
N TYR A 94 12.58 -7.65 -8.12
CA TYR A 94 13.48 -8.66 -7.58
C TYR A 94 14.88 -8.68 -8.24
N ASP A 95 14.97 -8.37 -9.53
CA ASP A 95 16.22 -8.27 -10.29
C ASP A 95 17.01 -6.96 -10.10
N GLY A 96 16.46 -5.99 -9.36
CA GLY A 96 17.07 -4.69 -9.10
C GLY A 96 16.92 -3.66 -10.21
N THR A 97 16.00 -3.84 -11.16
CA THR A 97 15.77 -2.91 -12.28
C THR A 97 14.86 -1.71 -11.95
N SER A 98 14.67 -1.38 -10.67
CA SER A 98 13.78 -0.31 -10.21
C SER A 98 14.54 0.90 -9.64
N VAL A 99 13.82 1.83 -9.02
CA VAL A 99 14.28 3.20 -8.73
C VAL A 99 15.38 3.31 -7.67
N PHE A 100 15.47 2.34 -6.75
CA PHE A 100 16.51 2.27 -5.71
C PHE A 100 17.61 1.25 -6.02
N ASN A 101 17.44 0.43 -7.05
CA ASN A 101 18.42 -0.53 -7.56
C ASN A 101 18.91 -1.55 -6.50
N ILE A 102 18.03 -1.96 -5.57
CA ILE A 102 18.32 -3.06 -4.65
C ILE A 102 17.66 -4.34 -5.17
N LYS A 103 18.22 -5.50 -4.85
CA LYS A 103 17.84 -6.76 -5.51
C LYS A 103 17.74 -7.93 -4.54
N GLY A 104 16.95 -8.93 -4.93
CA GLY A 104 16.84 -10.20 -4.21
C GLY A 104 16.51 -9.99 -2.75
N ASN A 105 17.32 -10.60 -1.88
CA ASN A 105 17.13 -10.58 -0.43
C ASN A 105 17.49 -9.24 0.24
N ASP A 106 18.06 -8.27 -0.49
CA ASP A 106 18.24 -6.91 0.03
C ASP A 106 16.90 -6.15 0.08
N ILE A 107 15.91 -6.59 -0.70
CA ILE A 107 14.54 -6.07 -0.67
C ILE A 107 13.82 -6.72 0.52
N PRO A 108 13.19 -5.96 1.44
CA PRO A 108 12.42 -6.55 2.53
C PRO A 108 11.36 -7.54 2.00
N LEU A 109 11.23 -8.69 2.65
CA LEU A 109 10.26 -9.72 2.22
C LEU A 109 8.85 -9.16 2.09
N ILE A 110 8.43 -8.31 3.04
CA ILE A 110 7.12 -7.65 3.01
C ILE A 110 6.99 -6.73 1.78
N SER A 111 8.04 -5.99 1.40
CA SER A 111 8.04 -5.18 0.18
C SER A 111 7.88 -6.04 -1.07
N GLN A 112 8.53 -7.21 -1.12
CA GLN A 112 8.38 -8.14 -2.25
C GLN A 112 6.95 -8.70 -2.35
N ILE A 113 6.29 -8.98 -1.21
CA ILE A 113 4.88 -9.43 -1.17
C ILE A 113 3.94 -8.29 -1.62
N ILE A 114 4.15 -7.07 -1.13
CA ILE A 114 3.37 -5.90 -1.54
C ILE A 114 3.54 -5.65 -3.04
N ARG A 115 4.76 -5.78 -3.57
CA ARG A 115 5.03 -5.61 -5.02
C ARG A 115 4.19 -6.53 -5.89
N LEU A 116 4.05 -7.80 -5.49
CA LEU A 116 3.19 -8.75 -6.21
C LEU A 116 1.72 -8.35 -6.10
N ALA A 117 1.25 -8.03 -4.89
CA ALA A 117 -0.14 -7.66 -4.65
C ALA A 117 -0.56 -6.38 -5.37
N ASP A 118 0.31 -5.35 -5.38
CA ASP A 118 0.17 -4.10 -6.12
C ASP A 118 0.00 -4.37 -7.62
N ILE A 119 0.95 -5.11 -8.23
CA ILE A 119 0.86 -5.43 -9.66
C ILE A 119 -0.34 -6.34 -9.99
N PHE A 120 -0.66 -7.31 -9.13
CA PHE A 120 -1.87 -8.12 -9.29
C PHE A 120 -3.12 -7.22 -9.36
N GLU A 121 -3.20 -6.24 -8.47
CA GLU A 121 -4.34 -5.32 -8.41
C GLU A 121 -4.43 -4.47 -9.68
N LEU A 122 -3.29 -3.99 -10.19
CA LEU A 122 -3.21 -3.24 -11.44
C LEU A 122 -3.57 -4.07 -12.69
N LEU A 123 -3.35 -5.39 -12.64
CA LEU A 123 -3.77 -6.33 -13.67
C LEU A 123 -5.26 -6.70 -13.57
N TYR A 124 -5.85 -6.53 -12.40
CA TYR A 124 -7.22 -6.94 -12.10
C TYR A 124 -8.23 -5.90 -12.56
N ASP A 125 -9.12 -6.29 -13.48
CA ASP A 125 -10.20 -5.44 -13.96
C ASP A 125 -11.51 -5.81 -13.25
N GLU A 126 -12.01 -4.93 -12.37
CA GLU A 126 -13.29 -5.11 -11.69
C GLU A 126 -14.49 -5.27 -12.63
N SER A 127 -14.40 -4.78 -13.88
CA SER A 127 -15.47 -4.88 -14.87
C SER A 127 -15.50 -6.20 -15.63
N VAL A 128 -14.45 -7.02 -15.49
CA VAL A 128 -14.32 -8.31 -16.16
C VAL A 128 -14.59 -9.45 -15.17
N PRO A 129 -15.48 -10.40 -15.49
CA PRO A 129 -15.68 -11.57 -14.64
C PRO A 129 -14.38 -12.33 -14.40
N ASN A 130 -14.16 -12.71 -13.15
CA ASN A 130 -12.97 -13.43 -12.69
C ASN A 130 -12.53 -14.54 -13.66
N TYR A 131 -13.42 -15.48 -14.00
CA TYR A 131 -13.12 -16.63 -14.87
C TYR A 131 -12.59 -16.28 -16.28
N LEU A 132 -12.80 -15.06 -16.77
CA LEU A 132 -12.26 -14.59 -18.06
C LEU A 132 -10.85 -14.00 -17.94
N GLN A 133 -10.48 -13.47 -16.77
CA GLN A 133 -9.20 -12.77 -16.58
C GLN A 133 -8.16 -13.55 -15.77
N ARG A 134 -8.54 -14.55 -14.95
CA ARG A 134 -7.58 -15.28 -14.08
C ARG A 134 -6.38 -15.80 -14.85
N ASN A 135 -6.63 -16.45 -15.99
CA ASN A 135 -5.59 -17.07 -16.80
C ASN A 135 -4.59 -16.05 -17.36
N SER A 136 -5.05 -14.89 -17.82
CA SER A 136 -4.17 -13.83 -18.32
C SER A 136 -3.34 -13.19 -17.21
N ILE A 137 -3.94 -12.94 -16.04
CA ILE A 137 -3.24 -12.40 -14.87
C ILE A 137 -2.13 -13.37 -14.43
N ASN A 138 -2.48 -14.64 -14.23
CA ASN A 138 -1.54 -15.67 -13.80
C ASN A 138 -0.41 -15.87 -14.81
N LYS A 139 -0.72 -15.88 -16.10
CA LYS A 139 0.30 -15.97 -17.16
C LYS A 139 1.30 -14.82 -17.06
N TRP A 140 0.83 -13.59 -16.90
CA TRP A 140 1.70 -12.42 -16.78
C TRP A 140 2.58 -12.48 -15.54
N ILE A 141 2.03 -12.88 -14.38
CA ILE A 141 2.79 -13.02 -13.14
C ILE A 141 3.87 -14.10 -13.28
N LEU A 142 3.54 -15.26 -13.88
CA LEU A 142 4.49 -16.34 -14.14
C LEU A 142 5.62 -15.93 -15.11
N GLU A 143 5.31 -15.16 -16.14
CA GLU A 143 6.32 -14.63 -17.09
C GLU A 143 7.33 -13.69 -16.41
N ASN A 144 6.96 -13.09 -15.27
CA ASN A 144 7.81 -12.17 -14.51
C ASN A 144 8.35 -12.78 -13.18
N LYS A 145 8.25 -14.10 -13.01
CA LYS A 145 8.55 -14.83 -11.78
C LYS A 145 9.97 -14.65 -11.22
N TYR A 146 10.96 -14.36 -12.07
CA TYR A 146 12.37 -14.23 -11.68
C TYR A 146 12.95 -12.84 -11.95
N THR A 147 12.14 -11.91 -12.43
CA THR A 147 12.55 -10.55 -12.80
C THR A 147 11.93 -9.55 -11.84
N ILE A 148 10.61 -9.41 -11.90
CA ILE A 148 9.87 -8.50 -11.03
C ILE A 148 9.66 -9.13 -9.66
N PHE A 149 9.36 -10.42 -9.64
CA PHE A 149 8.96 -11.11 -8.41
C PHE A 149 10.03 -12.08 -7.93
N ASN A 150 9.95 -12.40 -6.65
CA ASN A 150 10.61 -13.56 -6.07
C ASN A 150 9.82 -14.82 -6.43
N SER A 151 10.52 -15.87 -6.86
CA SER A 151 9.93 -17.14 -7.25
C SER A 151 9.07 -17.78 -6.17
N ASP A 152 9.51 -17.69 -4.92
CA ASP A 152 8.85 -18.38 -3.80
C ASP A 152 7.51 -17.70 -3.49
N ILE A 153 7.46 -16.37 -3.61
CA ILE A 153 6.22 -15.58 -3.44
C ILE A 153 5.24 -15.88 -4.58
N VAL A 154 5.74 -16.01 -5.82
CA VAL A 154 4.90 -16.39 -6.96
C VAL A 154 4.32 -17.79 -6.77
N ASP A 155 5.10 -18.75 -6.28
CA ASP A 155 4.60 -20.11 -6.04
C ASP A 155 3.49 -20.13 -4.97
N VAL A 156 3.67 -19.35 -3.89
CA VAL A 156 2.61 -19.14 -2.88
C VAL A 156 1.37 -18.49 -3.48
N TYR A 157 1.53 -17.44 -4.29
CA TYR A 157 0.41 -16.80 -4.97
C TYR A 157 -0.33 -17.78 -5.90
N MET A 158 0.40 -18.62 -6.64
CA MET A 158 -0.18 -19.57 -7.58
C MET A 158 -1.02 -20.64 -6.88
N ASP A 159 -0.61 -21.09 -5.70
CA ASP A 159 -1.41 -21.95 -4.83
C ASP A 159 -2.66 -21.22 -4.33
N LEU A 160 -2.49 -20.03 -3.75
CA LEU A 160 -3.58 -19.22 -3.21
C LEU A 160 -4.69 -18.93 -4.25
N GLN A 161 -4.30 -18.46 -5.45
CA GLN A 161 -5.25 -18.09 -6.49
C GLN A 161 -5.99 -19.31 -7.07
N SER A 162 -5.50 -20.54 -6.85
CA SER A 162 -6.18 -21.74 -7.34
C SER A 162 -7.53 -21.98 -6.65
N HIS A 163 -7.74 -21.36 -5.48
CA HIS A 163 -8.96 -21.47 -4.71
C HIS A 163 -10.00 -20.43 -5.13
N ASP A 164 -11.23 -20.86 -5.44
CA ASP A 164 -12.32 -19.95 -5.82
C ASP A 164 -12.64 -18.90 -4.74
N LYS A 165 -12.42 -19.26 -3.47
CA LYS A 165 -12.57 -18.35 -2.34
C LYS A 165 -11.72 -17.09 -2.50
N PHE A 166 -10.46 -17.22 -2.96
CA PHE A 166 -9.56 -16.09 -3.14
C PHE A 166 -10.18 -15.05 -4.08
N TRP A 167 -10.64 -15.49 -5.24
CA TRP A 167 -11.22 -14.62 -6.26
C TRP A 167 -12.56 -14.03 -5.84
N TRP A 168 -13.39 -14.80 -5.11
CA TRP A 168 -14.62 -14.28 -4.53
C TRP A 168 -14.32 -13.15 -3.55
N ASP A 169 -13.33 -13.30 -2.68
CA ASP A 169 -12.94 -12.26 -1.73
C ASP A 169 -12.32 -11.03 -2.45
N VAL A 170 -11.47 -11.22 -3.46
CA VAL A 170 -10.90 -10.14 -4.29
C VAL A 170 -11.99 -9.29 -4.94
N GLU A 171 -13.01 -9.95 -5.52
CA GLU A 171 -14.16 -9.30 -6.15
C GLU A 171 -15.02 -8.53 -5.13
N ASN A 172 -15.13 -9.06 -3.91
CA ASN A 172 -16.05 -8.54 -2.89
C ASN A 172 -15.39 -7.68 -1.80
N VAL A 173 -14.07 -7.45 -1.84
CA VAL A 173 -13.34 -6.74 -0.78
C VAL A 173 -13.85 -5.30 -0.57
N GLY A 174 -14.38 -4.68 -1.61
CA GLY A 174 -14.95 -3.32 -1.56
C GLY A 174 -16.34 -3.25 -0.96
N TYR A 175 -17.09 -4.36 -1.00
CA TYR A 175 -18.53 -4.42 -0.67
C TYR A 175 -18.80 -5.13 0.65
N ILE A 176 -17.88 -6.00 1.09
CA ILE A 176 -18.06 -6.85 2.26
C ILE A 176 -16.97 -6.54 3.28
N ASP A 177 -17.30 -5.70 4.26
CA ASP A 177 -16.42 -5.34 5.39
C ASP A 177 -15.81 -6.57 6.09
N LYS A 178 -16.52 -7.71 6.08
CA LYS A 178 -16.07 -8.94 6.72
C LYS A 178 -14.76 -9.47 6.12
N VAL A 179 -14.51 -9.25 4.82
CA VAL A 179 -13.27 -9.69 4.16
C VAL A 179 -12.07 -9.03 4.83
N LEU A 180 -12.09 -7.70 4.95
CA LEU A 180 -11.02 -6.95 5.61
C LEU A 180 -10.95 -7.19 7.11
N LYS A 181 -12.09 -7.39 7.78
CA LYS A 181 -12.12 -7.74 9.22
C LYS A 181 -11.46 -9.09 9.52
N ASN A 182 -11.48 -10.05 8.59
CA ASN A 182 -10.88 -11.36 8.77
C ASN A 182 -9.35 -11.36 8.65
N ILE A 183 -8.78 -10.38 7.93
CA ILE A 183 -7.33 -10.25 7.74
C ILE A 183 -6.70 -9.25 8.73
N ARG A 184 -7.51 -8.33 9.29
CA ARG A 184 -7.05 -7.30 10.22
C ARG A 184 -6.46 -7.93 11.50
N PRO A 185 -5.27 -7.50 11.94
CA PRO A 185 -4.73 -7.85 13.25
C PRO A 185 -5.70 -7.45 14.38
N LYS A 186 -5.87 -8.32 15.37
CA LYS A 186 -6.83 -8.12 16.49
C LYS A 186 -6.29 -7.22 17.61
N GLU A 187 -5.09 -6.69 17.45
CA GLU A 187 -4.42 -5.86 18.45
C GLU A 187 -4.94 -4.42 18.38
N GLU A 188 -5.24 -3.85 19.53
CA GLU A 188 -5.57 -2.43 19.66
C GLU A 188 -4.29 -1.63 19.92
N LEU A 189 -4.07 -0.59 19.13
CA LEU A 189 -2.98 0.36 19.34
C LEU A 189 -3.50 1.48 20.25
N MET A 190 -2.92 1.60 21.44
CA MET A 190 -3.14 2.78 22.27
C MET A 190 -2.39 3.97 21.68
N MET A 191 -3.07 5.10 21.56
CA MET A 191 -2.53 6.32 20.98
C MET A 191 -2.72 7.47 21.97
N ASP A 192 -1.65 8.19 22.23
CA ASP A 192 -1.68 9.40 23.05
C ASP A 192 -1.92 10.65 22.18
N MET A 193 -2.02 11.82 22.83
CA MET A 193 -2.23 13.08 22.13
C MET A 193 -1.08 13.43 21.18
N LYS A 194 0.15 12.97 21.46
CA LYS A 194 1.29 13.18 20.56
C LYS A 194 1.12 12.36 19.28
N GLY A 195 0.72 11.10 19.39
CA GLY A 195 0.39 10.25 18.24
C GLY A 195 -0.75 10.82 17.40
N LEU A 196 -1.82 11.30 18.04
CA LEU A 196 -2.93 11.95 17.34
C LEU A 196 -2.50 13.21 16.61
N LYS A 197 -1.62 14.02 17.22
CA LYS A 197 -1.03 15.20 16.58
C LYS A 197 -0.19 14.81 15.37
N SER A 198 0.69 13.81 15.49
CA SER A 198 1.49 13.30 14.36
C SER A 198 0.61 12.86 13.18
N ILE A 199 -0.50 12.16 13.44
CA ILE A 199 -1.47 11.78 12.41
C ILE A 199 -2.06 13.01 11.75
N SER A 200 -2.48 13.98 12.55
CA SER A 200 -3.10 15.21 12.06
C SER A 200 -2.15 16.02 11.17
N GLU A 201 -0.87 16.12 11.56
CA GLU A 201 0.18 16.78 10.76
C GLU A 201 0.45 16.04 9.45
N VAL A 202 0.55 14.71 9.47
CA VAL A 202 0.76 13.91 8.23
C VAL A 202 -0.46 13.99 7.31
N LEU A 203 -1.68 13.94 7.85
CA LEU A 203 -2.90 14.10 7.04
C LEU A 203 -2.98 15.49 6.41
N ALA A 204 -2.60 16.54 7.16
CA ALA A 204 -2.52 17.89 6.63
C ALA A 204 -1.53 17.97 5.46
N ASP A 205 -0.34 17.38 5.60
CA ASP A 205 0.65 17.34 4.52
C ASP A 205 0.14 16.57 3.29
N ILE A 206 -0.56 15.45 3.48
CA ILE A 206 -1.15 14.68 2.38
C ILE A 206 -2.20 15.52 1.64
N ILE A 207 -3.11 16.18 2.37
CA ILE A 207 -4.15 17.03 1.79
C ILE A 207 -3.53 18.20 1.03
N ASP A 208 -2.59 18.91 1.67
CA ASP A 208 -1.94 20.08 1.10
C ASP A 208 -1.07 19.69 -0.11
N SER A 209 -0.56 18.45 -0.18
CA SER A 209 0.21 17.96 -1.32
C SER A 209 -0.62 17.67 -2.58
N LYS A 210 -1.95 17.52 -2.45
CA LYS A 210 -2.85 17.20 -3.58
C LYS A 210 -3.39 18.43 -4.31
N SER A 211 -3.11 19.63 -3.82
CA SER A 211 -3.50 20.87 -4.51
C SER A 211 -2.50 21.99 -4.26
N ASP A 212 -1.92 22.52 -5.35
CA ASP A 212 -1.05 23.70 -5.33
C ASP A 212 -1.76 24.93 -4.72
N PHE A 213 -3.10 24.96 -4.77
CA PHE A 213 -3.91 26.04 -4.20
C PHE A 213 -4.03 25.96 -2.67
N THR A 214 -3.91 24.77 -2.08
CA THR A 214 -4.09 24.56 -0.64
C THR A 214 -2.76 24.37 0.10
N TYR A 215 -1.62 24.73 -0.49
CA TYR A 215 -0.33 24.64 0.19
C TYR A 215 -0.36 25.39 1.54
N ARG A 216 -0.19 24.66 2.64
CA ARG A 216 -0.31 25.10 4.04
C ARG A 216 -1.71 25.51 4.51
N HIS A 217 -2.75 25.33 3.70
CA HIS A 217 -4.11 25.74 4.05
C HIS A 217 -4.60 25.03 5.32
N SER A 218 -4.38 23.71 5.40
CA SER A 218 -4.81 22.91 6.55
C SER A 218 -4.13 23.36 7.84
N SER A 219 -2.81 23.61 7.78
CA SER A 219 -2.04 24.10 8.94
C SER A 219 -2.39 25.54 9.35
N ASN A 220 -2.58 26.44 8.39
CA ASN A 220 -2.95 27.84 8.65
C ASN A 220 -4.36 27.94 9.24
N LEU A 221 -5.31 27.14 8.74
CA LEU A 221 -6.66 27.07 9.29
C LEU A 221 -6.65 26.57 10.74
N ALA A 222 -5.86 25.54 11.03
CA ALA A 222 -5.69 25.04 12.39
C ALA A 222 -5.12 26.12 13.33
N GLU A 223 -4.14 26.91 12.89
CA GLU A 223 -3.59 28.02 13.68
C GLU A 223 -4.63 29.10 13.95
N ILE A 224 -5.44 29.47 12.95
CA ILE A 224 -6.52 30.46 13.12
C ILE A 224 -7.57 29.94 14.10
N ILE A 225 -8.00 28.68 13.97
CA ILE A 225 -8.97 28.06 14.88
C ILE A 225 -8.42 28.03 16.30
N SER A 226 -7.13 27.70 16.50
CA SER A 226 -6.49 27.74 17.81
C SER A 226 -6.57 29.13 18.43
N LYS A 227 -6.24 30.19 17.68
CA LYS A 227 -6.32 31.57 18.16
C LYS A 227 -7.75 32.00 18.49
N ILE A 228 -8.74 31.53 17.75
CA ILE A 228 -10.16 31.78 18.03
C ILE A 228 -10.60 31.04 19.29
N ALA A 229 -10.20 29.78 19.47
CA ALA A 229 -10.49 29.00 20.66
C ALA A 229 -9.90 29.65 21.92
N ASP A 230 -8.63 30.08 21.86
CA ASP A 230 -7.95 30.84 22.92
C ASP A 230 -8.73 32.11 23.26
N TYR A 231 -9.15 32.89 22.24
CA TYR A 231 -9.93 34.10 22.45
C TYR A 231 -11.30 33.85 23.09
N LEU A 232 -11.93 32.71 22.78
CA LEU A 232 -13.23 32.30 23.32
C LEU A 232 -13.13 31.59 24.68
N ASN A 233 -11.92 31.38 25.22
CA ASN A 233 -11.65 30.58 26.42
C ASN A 233 -12.23 29.16 26.34
N PHE A 234 -12.16 28.54 25.16
CA PHE A 234 -12.35 27.11 25.05
C PHE A 234 -11.05 26.40 25.43
N ASP A 235 -11.13 25.43 26.34
CA ASP A 235 -10.03 24.51 26.68
C ASP A 235 -9.75 23.53 25.52
#